data_AF-A0A353WJR3-F1
#
_entry.id   AF-A0A353WJR3-F1
#
_cell.length_a   1.000
_cell.length_b   1.000
_cell.length_c   1.000
_cell.angle_alpha   90.00
_cell.angle_beta   90.00
_cell.angle_gamma   90.00
#
_symmetry.space_group_name_H-M   'P 1'
#
loop_
_entity.id
_entity.type
_entity.pdbx_description
1 polymer ?
#
loop_
_entity_poly.entity_id
_entity_poly.type
_entity_poly.pdbx_seq_one_letter_code
_entity_poly.pdbx_strand_id
1 'polypeptide(L)' 'MSNKIKVLLVEDHTMTRMGLQLVMEKAEDIEIVGEAEDGQKAVELTKEYNPDVI' A
#
# COMPACT_ATOMS: atom_id res chain seq x y z
N MET A 1 -19.91 4.55 -7.89
CA MET A 1 -18.81 3.69 -7.43
C MET A 1 -17.63 4.63 -7.18
N SER A 2 -17.15 4.78 -5.94
CA SER A 2 -15.96 5.60 -5.74
C SER A 2 -14.76 4.79 -6.20
N ASN A 3 -14.00 5.34 -7.13
CA ASN A 3 -12.78 4.71 -7.62
C ASN A 3 -11.70 5.07 -6.59
N LYS A 4 -11.52 4.24 -5.57
CA LYS A 4 -10.47 4.46 -4.56
C LYS A 4 -9.10 4.36 -5.20
N ILE A 5 -8.15 5.15 -4.71
CA ILE A 5 -6.74 5.10 -5.09
C ILE A 5 -6.13 3.87 -4.41
N LYS A 6 -5.70 2.91 -5.22
CA LYS A 6 -5.05 1.67 -4.75
C LYS A 6 -3.59 1.94 -4.44
N VAL A 7 -3.21 1.75 -3.19
CA VAL A 7 -1.86 2.03 -2.69
C VAL A 7 -1.19 0.71 -2.29
N LEU A 8 0.04 0.49 -2.76
CA LEU A 8 0.92 -0.58 -2.31
C LEU A 8 1.95 0.03 -1.34
N LEU A 9 1.98 -0.39 -0.07
CA LEU A 9 2.96 0.12 0.88
C LEU A 9 4.27 -0.67 0.80
N VAL A 10 5.40 0.02 0.68
CA VAL A 10 6.74 -0.59 0.69
C VAL A 10 7.57 0.00 1.82
N GLU A 11 7.80 -0.77 2.88
CA GLU A 11 8.47 -0.30 4.09
C GLU A 11 9.07 -1.50 4.85
N ASP A 12 10.38 -1.45 5.13
CA ASP A 12 11.16 -2.54 5.75
C ASP A 12 11.03 -2.57 7.28
N HIS A 13 10.53 -1.51 7.92
CA HIS A 13 10.28 -1.46 9.34
C HIS A 13 8.78 -1.56 9.69
N THR A 14 8.40 -2.66 10.32
CA THR A 14 7.00 -2.96 10.70
C THR A 14 6.29 -1.83 11.46
N MET A 15 6.98 -1.17 12.41
CA MET A 15 6.38 -0.07 13.18
C MET A 15 6.05 1.15 12.32
N THR A 16 6.93 1.49 11.37
CA THR A 16 6.71 2.59 10.43
C THR A 16 5.55 2.25 9.50
N ARG A 17 5.50 1.01 9.00
CA ARG A 17 4.44 0.53 8.10
C ARG A 17 3.06 0.58 8.76
N MET A 18 2.95 0.11 10.01
CA MET A 18 1.70 0.22 10.79
C MET A 18 1.30 1.69 10.99
N GLY A 19 2.25 2.58 11.24
CA GLY A 19 1.99 4.01 11.37
C GLY A 19 1.43 4.62 10.09
N LEU A 20 2.01 4.28 8.93
CA LEU A 20 1.54 4.72 7.62
C LEU A 20 0.12 4.20 7.33
N GLN A 21 -0.12 2.92 7.59
CA GLN A 21 -1.45 2.31 7.43
C GLN A 21 -2.51 3.05 8.25
N LEU A 22 -2.27 3.30 9.54
CA LEU A 22 -3.23 4.00 10.42
C LEU A 22 -3.53 5.44 9.98
N VAL A 23 -2.58 6.11 9.32
CA VAL A 23 -2.79 7.45 8.77
C VAL A 23 -3.62 7.37 7.49
N MET A 24 -3.30 6.43 6.60
CA MET A 24 -3.97 6.27 5.31
C MET A 24 -5.39 5.70 5.42
N GLU A 25 -5.68 4.84 6.40
CA GLU A 25 -7.02 4.31 6.66
C GLU A 25 -8.06 5.40 7.00
N LYS A 26 -7.60 6.60 7.39
CA LYS A 26 -8.48 7.76 7.64
C LYS A 26 -8.93 8.46 6.36
N ALA A 27 -8.28 8.20 5.24
CA ALA A 27 -8.63 8.77 3.94
C ALA A 27 -9.65 7.87 3.24
N GLU A 28 -10.87 8.38 3.04
CA GLU A 28 -11.99 7.61 2.47
C GLU A 28 -11.77 7.20 0.99
N ASP A 29 -10.88 7.91 0.31
CA ASP A 29 -10.50 7.73 -1.09
C ASP A 29 -9.29 6.81 -1.28
N ILE A 30 -8.68 6.30 -0.21
CA ILE A 30 -7.53 5.39 -0.26
C ILE A 30 -7.95 3.95 0.05
N GLU A 31 -7.32 3.01 -0.65
CA GLU A 31 -7.38 1.57 -0.39
C GLU A 31 -5.96 1.00 -0.42
N ILE A 32 -5.49 0.46 0.71
CA ILE A 32 -4.21 -0.26 0.74
C ILE A 32 -4.46 -1.66 0.18
N VAL A 33 -3.86 -1.96 -0.97
CA VAL A 33 -4.05 -3.23 -1.68
C VAL A 33 -2.97 -4.26 -1.40
N GLY A 34 -1.87 -3.85 -0.76
CA GLY A 34 -0.81 -4.75 -0.33
C GLY A 34 0.28 -4.06 0.47
N GLU A 35 1.16 -4.87 1.05
CA GLU A 35 2.33 -4.45 1.81
C GLU A 35 3.55 -5.28 1.40
N ALA A 36 4.69 -4.63 1.21
CA ALA A 36 5.97 -5.25 0.93
C ALA A 36 7.03 -4.78 1.93
N GLU A 37 7.86 -5.72 2.39
CA GLU A 37 9.00 -5.44 3.27
C GLU A 37 10.28 -5.12 2.51
N ASP A 38 10.30 -5.36 1.19
CA ASP A 38 11.44 -5.09 0.34
C ASP A 38 11.01 -4.81 -1.11
N GLY A 39 11.98 -4.40 -1.93
CA GLY A 39 11.74 -4.07 -3.34
C GLY A 39 11.39 -5.27 -4.22
N GLN A 40 11.89 -6.48 -3.91
CA GLN A 40 11.57 -7.66 -4.71
C GLN A 40 10.09 -8.02 -4.53
N LYS A 41 9.63 -8.05 -3.28
CA LYS A 41 8.22 -8.28 -2.96
C LYS A 41 7.34 -7.17 -3.53
N ALA A 42 7.78 -5.91 -3.49
CA ALA A 42 7.04 -4.81 -4.09
C ALA A 42 6.80 -5.00 -5.59
N VAL A 43 7.82 -5.46 -6.34
CA VAL A 43 7.68 -5.74 -7.78
C VAL A 43 6.70 -6.89 -8.06
N GLU A 44 6.69 -7.93 -7.23
CA GLU A 44 5.72 -9.03 -7.33
C GLU A 44 4.30 -8.52 -7.09
N LEU A 45 4.09 -7.80 -5.99
CA LEU A 45 2.77 -7.30 -5.60
C LEU A 45 2.24 -6.21 -6.52
N THR A 46 3.12 -5.41 -7.14
CA THR A 46 2.74 -4.43 -8.16
C THR A 46 2.05 -5.11 -9.34
N LYS A 47 2.58 -6.26 -9.79
CA LYS A 47 2.00 -7.02 -10.90
C LYS A 47 0.68 -7.69 -10.52
N GLU A 48 0.54 -8.10 -9.26
CA GLU A 48 -0.65 -8.75 -8.73
C GLU A 48 -1.81 -7.76 -8.52
N TYR A 49 -1.54 -6.61 -7.89
CA TYR A 49 -2.58 -5.67 -7.45
C TYR A 49 -2.79 -4.48 -8.39
N ASN A 50 -1.86 -4.25 -9.32
CA ASN A 50 -1.88 -3.12 -10.26
C ASN A 50 -2.21 -1.79 -9.56
N PRO A 51 -1.44 -1.38 -8.53
CA PRO A 51 -1.73 -0.20 -7.72
C PRO A 51 -1.62 1.09 -8.54
N ASP A 52 -2.31 2.14 -8.11
CA ASP A 52 -2.21 3.47 -8.69
C ASP A 52 -0.97 4.21 -8.16
N VAL A 53 -0.56 3.90 -6.93
CA VAL A 53 0.62 4.47 -6.25
C VAL A 53 1.35 3.35 -5.49
N ILE A 54 2.69 3.38 -5.53
CA ILE A 54 3.60 2.50 -4.78
C ILE A 54 4.42 3.38 -3.85
#